data_AF-A0A1N6HWA9-F1
#
_entry.id   AF-A0A1N6HWA9-F1
#
_cell.length_a   1.000
_cell.length_b   1.000
_cell.length_c   1.000
_cell.angle_alpha   90.00
_cell.angle_beta   90.00
_cell.angle_gamma   90.00
#
_symmetry.space_group_name_H-M   'P 1'
#
loop_
_entity.id
_entity.type
_entity.pdbx_description
1 polymer ?
#
loop_
_entity_poly.entity_id
_entity_poly.type
_entity_poly.pdbx_seq_one_letter_code
_entity_poly.pdbx_strand_id
1 'polypeptide(L)' 'MLSKLTQVKGYSDLDEEQLQVLSLVYARHMDTLQNPPEYAVDNIIEINDNSKQNFVSITFKNGKVFHYTPNGSWY' A
#
# COMPACT_ATOMS: atom_id res chain seq x y z
N MET A 1 3.33 -13.95 0.66
CA MET A 1 3.25 -12.55 1.18
C MET A 1 1.99 -11.81 0.69
N LEU A 2 1.52 -12.02 -0.55
CA LEU A 2 0.29 -11.37 -1.07
C LEU A 2 -1.04 -11.86 -0.45
N SER A 3 -1.08 -13.05 0.15
CA SER A 3 -2.30 -13.68 0.67
C SER A 3 -2.94 -13.00 1.88
N LYS A 4 -2.24 -12.04 2.51
CA LYS A 4 -2.79 -11.24 3.62
C LYS A 4 -3.41 -9.93 3.14
N LEU A 5 -2.86 -9.33 2.09
CA LEU A 5 -3.39 -8.10 1.50
C LEU A 5 -4.80 -8.33 0.94
N THR A 6 -5.09 -9.53 0.44
CA THR A 6 -6.43 -9.92 -0.05
C THR A 6 -7.53 -9.84 0.99
N GLN A 7 -7.20 -9.79 2.29
CA GLN A 7 -8.16 -9.64 3.38
C GLN A 7 -8.30 -8.19 3.87
N VAL A 8 -7.44 -7.29 3.38
CA VAL A 8 -7.46 -5.88 3.76
C VAL A 8 -8.62 -5.19 3.06
N LYS A 9 -9.34 -4.35 3.81
CA LYS A 9 -10.45 -3.56 3.28
C LYS A 9 -10.00 -2.74 2.06
N GLY A 10 -10.76 -2.82 0.96
CA GLY A 10 -10.53 -2.09 -0.29
C GLY A 10 -9.44 -2.69 -1.20
N TYR A 11 -8.78 -3.79 -0.82
CA TYR A 11 -7.87 -4.49 -1.73
C TYR A 11 -8.60 -5.07 -2.95
N SER A 12 -9.83 -5.59 -2.76
CA SER A 12 -10.66 -6.16 -3.83
C SER A 12 -11.08 -5.15 -4.88
N ASP A 13 -10.98 -3.86 -4.56
CA ASP A 13 -11.44 -2.77 -5.42
C ASP A 13 -10.32 -2.28 -6.34
N LEU A 14 -9.11 -2.82 -6.18
CA LEU A 14 -7.95 -2.50 -7.01
C LEU A 14 -7.98 -3.26 -8.34
N ASP A 15 -7.67 -2.55 -9.42
CA ASP A 15 -7.37 -3.13 -10.72
C ASP A 15 -5.93 -3.64 -10.83
N GLU A 16 -5.58 -4.23 -11.97
CA GLU A 16 -4.28 -4.82 -12.20
C GLU A 16 -3.13 -3.79 -12.13
N GLU A 17 -3.35 -2.57 -12.62
CA GLU A 17 -2.35 -1.51 -12.58
C GLU A 17 -2.09 -1.08 -11.13
N GLN A 18 -3.15 -0.88 -10.36
CA GLN A 18 -3.10 -0.48 -8.97
C GLN A 18 -2.48 -1.56 -8.07
N LEU A 19 -2.75 -2.84 -8.37
CA LEU A 19 -2.08 -3.97 -7.72
C LEU A 19 -0.57 -3.99 -7.99
N GLN A 20 -0.15 -3.63 -9.21
CA GLN A 20 1.28 -3.49 -9.53
C GLN A 20 1.90 -2.32 -8.77
N VAL A 21 1.23 -1.16 -8.70
CA VAL A 21 1.68 -0.01 -7.91
C VAL A 21 1.83 -0.39 -6.44
N LEU A 22 0.80 -1.01 -5.87
CA LEU A 22 0.82 -1.50 -4.50
C LEU A 22 2.03 -2.41 -4.26
N SER A 23 2.21 -3.44 -5.08
CA SER A 23 3.29 -4.42 -4.88
C SER A 23 4.68 -3.79 -5.04
N LEU A 24 4.87 -2.94 -6.04
CA LEU A 24 6.17 -2.34 -6.34
C LEU A 24 6.56 -1.28 -5.30
N VAL A 25 5.65 -0.35 -5.02
CA VAL A 25 5.92 0.76 -4.09
C VAL A 25 6.03 0.23 -2.67
N TYR A 26 5.19 -0.74 -2.28
CA TYR A 26 5.30 -1.35 -0.95
C TYR A 26 6.67 -2.01 -0.74
N ALA A 27 7.14 -2.81 -1.69
CA ALA A 27 8.45 -3.47 -1.58
C ALA A 27 9.58 -2.44 -1.42
N ARG A 28 9.59 -1.40 -2.26
CA ARG A 28 10.59 -0.31 -2.18
C ARG A 28 10.51 0.46 -0.87
N HIS A 29 9.30 0.80 -0.43
CA HIS A 29 9.09 1.49 0.82
C HIS A 29 9.69 0.68 1.98
N MET A 30 9.40 -0.63 2.03
CA MET A 30 9.94 -1.54 3.04
C MET A 30 11.48 -1.63 3.03
N ASP A 31 12.10 -1.61 1.86
CA ASP A 31 13.57 -1.61 1.73
C ASP A 31 14.24 -0.33 2.26
N THR A 32 13.49 0.79 2.35
CA THR A 32 14.03 2.08 2.82
C THR A 32 13.81 2.34 4.32
N LEU A 33 12.99 1.54 4.97
CA LEU A 33 12.58 1.79 6.35
C LEU A 33 13.63 1.29 7.35
N GLN A 34 14.00 2.17 8.29
CA GLN A 34 14.83 1.81 9.44
C GLN A 34 14.06 0.95 10.47
N ASN A 35 12.73 1.07 10.52
CA ASN A 35 11.84 0.27 11.38
C ASN A 35 10.79 -0.50 10.55
N PRO A 36 11.16 -1.58 9.86
CA PRO A 36 10.25 -2.38 9.04
C PRO A 36 8.98 -2.91 9.73
N PRO A 37 9.00 -3.33 11.02
CA PRO A 37 7.85 -3.98 11.65
C PRO A 37 6.59 -3.11 11.74
N GLU A 38 6.75 -1.79 11.88
CA GLU A 38 5.62 -0.85 12.01
C GLU A 38 4.78 -0.79 10.73
N TYR A 39 5.43 -0.96 9.58
CA TYR A 39 4.83 -0.87 8.24
C TYR A 39 4.69 -2.24 7.55
N ALA A 40 4.82 -3.33 8.33
CA ALA A 40 4.55 -4.67 7.84
C ALA A 40 3.12 -4.79 7.32
N VAL A 41 2.90 -5.70 6.36
CA VAL A 41 1.58 -5.98 5.77
C VAL A 41 0.51 -6.23 6.83
N ASP A 42 0.89 -6.88 7.93
CA ASP A 42 0.02 -7.18 9.08
C ASP A 42 -0.53 -5.93 9.81
N ASN A 43 0.05 -4.77 9.55
CA ASN A 43 -0.38 -3.50 10.11
C ASN A 43 -1.17 -2.64 9.13
N ILE A 44 -1.39 -3.08 7.90
CA ILE A 44 -2.27 -2.39 6.96
C ILE A 44 -3.72 -2.73 7.32
N ILE A 45 -4.57 -1.70 7.47
CA ILE A 45 -5.99 -1.86 7.82
C ILE A 45 -6.93 -1.52 6.67
N GLU A 46 -6.50 -0.65 5.76
CA GLU A 46 -7.31 -0.20 4.64
C GLU A 46 -6.43 0.21 3.47
N ILE A 47 -6.89 -0.14 2.27
CA ILE A 47 -6.33 0.27 1.00
C ILE A 47 -7.43 0.99 0.25
N ASN A 48 -7.14 2.17 -0.29
CA ASN A 48 -8.13 2.97 -1.00
C ASN A 48 -7.61 3.39 -2.38
N ASP A 49 -8.34 3.02 -3.42
CA ASP A 49 -8.11 3.52 -4.77
C ASP A 49 -8.43 5.03 -4.83
N ASN A 50 -7.48 5.80 -5.35
CA ASN A 50 -7.68 7.21 -5.68
C ASN A 50 -7.36 7.44 -7.15
N SER A 51 -8.05 6.73 -8.04
CA SER A 51 -7.87 6.81 -9.50
C SER A 51 -8.06 8.22 -10.08
N LYS A 52 -8.83 9.11 -9.43
CA LYS A 52 -8.88 10.55 -9.79
C LYS A 52 -7.53 11.28 -9.68
N GLN A 53 -6.70 10.87 -8.72
CA GLN A 53 -5.40 11.48 -8.43
C GLN A 53 -4.24 10.53 -8.75
N ASN A 54 -4.55 9.35 -9.31
CA ASN A 54 -3.62 8.34 -9.75
C ASN A 54 -2.66 7.85 -8.65
N PHE A 55 -3.20 7.43 -7.51
CA PHE A 55 -2.43 6.77 -6.44
C PHE A 55 -3.28 5.77 -5.65
N VAL A 56 -2.62 4.89 -4.92
CA VAL A 56 -3.22 3.96 -3.95
C VAL A 56 -2.88 4.43 -2.54
N SER A 57 -3.87 4.64 -1.68
CA SER A 57 -3.64 5.02 -0.28
C SER A 57 -3.57 3.80 0.61
N ILE A 58 -2.56 3.73 1.49
CA ILE A 58 -2.35 2.65 2.45
C ILE A 58 -2.46 3.22 3.86
N THR A 59 -3.45 2.75 4.61
CA THR A 59 -3.66 3.14 6.01
C THR A 59 -3.13 2.05 6.93
N PHE A 60 -2.29 2.45 7.89
CA PHE A 60 -1.68 1.57 8.88
C PHE A 60 -2.35 1.70 10.26
N LYS A 61 -2.22 0.68 11.12
CA LYS A 61 -2.76 0.65 12.49
C LYS A 61 -2.26 1.79 13.37
N ASN A 62 -1.07 2.32 13.11
CA ASN A 62 -0.49 3.47 13.81
C ASN A 62 -1.13 4.81 13.40
N GLY A 63 -2.12 4.81 12.50
CA GLY A 63 -2.78 6.01 11.98
C GLY A 63 -2.03 6.71 10.86
N LYS A 64 -0.88 6.18 10.41
CA LYS A 64 -0.17 6.70 9.25
C LYS A 64 -0.86 6.27 7.96
N VAL A 65 -0.88 7.19 7.02
CA VAL A 65 -1.36 6.97 5.65
C VAL A 65 -0.23 7.30 4.71
N PHE A 66 0.01 6.44 3.73
CA PHE A 66 0.94 6.70 2.63
C PHE A 66 0.22 6.60 1.30
N HIS A 67 0.62 7.44 0.35
CA HIS A 67 0.05 7.46 -0.99
C HIS A 67 1.05 6.91 -2.00
N TYR A 68 0.78 5.74 -2.57
CA TYR A 68 1.65 5.05 -3.51
C TYR A 68 1.32 5.45 -4.94
N THR A 69 2.30 5.99 -5.65
CA THR A 69 2.12 6.53 -6.99
C THR A 69 2.69 5.58 -8.07
N PRO A 70 2.14 5.58 -9.30
CA PRO A 70 2.59 4.70 -10.38
C PRO A 70 4.06 4.84 -10.79
N ASN A 71 4.67 5.99 -10.52
CA ASN A 71 6.09 6.21 -10.75
C ASN A 71 7.00 5.47 -9.75
N GLY A 72 6.44 4.77 -8.77
CA GLY A 72 7.21 4.02 -7.79
C GLY A 72 7.58 4.81 -6.52
N SER A 73 6.98 5.98 -6.30
CA SER A 73 7.20 6.84 -5.14
C SER A 73 6.06 6.76 -4.12
N TRP A 74 6.29 7.32 -2.93
CA TRP A 74 5.27 7.51 -1.91
C TRP A 74 5.44 8.85 -1.18
N TYR A 75 4.37 9.34 -0.54
CA TYR A 75 4.37 10.50 0.34
C TYR A 75 3.35 10.36 1.46
#